data_AF-A0A9P6QZP7-F1
#
_entry.id   AF-A0A9P6QZP7-F1
#
_cell.length_a   1.000
_cell.length_b   1.000
_cell.length_c   1.000
_cell.angle_alpha   90.00
_cell.angle_beta   90.00
_cell.angle_gamma   90.00
#
_symmetry.space_group_name_H-M   'P 1'
#
loop_
_entity.id
_entity.type
_entity.pdbx_description
1 polymer ?
#
loop_
_entity_poly.entity_id
_entity_poly.type
_entity_poly.pdbx_seq_one_letter_code
_entity_poly.pdbx_strand_id
1 'polypeptide(L)'
;MQAFPVLISSAETVGDLKDLVKAEQSPDFDAIVANKIKLWKVSIPDDGNVPILRDNQSVENQLRATSELFEVFKNELKEMKEMKGKADLPKDTIHILVERPPPGNAHTRAFHSNLIHSVTIVHNL
;
A
#
# COMPACT_ATOMS: atom_id res chain seq x y z
N MET A 1 -11.65 0.25 -8.47
CA MET A 1 -10.71 -0.23 -7.44
C MET A 1 -11.19 0.33 -6.12
N GLN A 2 -11.29 -0.49 -5.06
CA GLN A 2 -11.73 -0.04 -3.74
C GLN A 2 -10.54 -0.11 -2.79
N ALA A 3 -10.23 1.01 -2.15
CA ALA A 3 -9.23 1.05 -1.09
C ALA A 3 -9.81 0.41 0.17
N PHE A 4 -8.96 -0.22 0.98
CA PHE A 4 -9.33 -0.66 2.32
C PHE A 4 -8.32 -0.14 3.35
N PRO A 5 -8.78 0.30 4.54
CA PRO A 5 -7.90 0.78 5.58
C PRO A 5 -7.20 -0.38 6.30
N VAL A 6 -5.94 -0.18 6.65
CA VAL A 6 -5.18 -1.06 7.57
C VAL A 6 -4.62 -0.18 8.67
N LEU A 7 -4.91 -0.54 9.92
CA LEU A 7 -4.31 0.09 11.09
C LEU A 7 -2.98 -0.62 11.38
N ILE A 8 -1.88 0.12 11.32
CA ILE A 8 -0.55 -0.40 11.65
C ILE A 8 0.30 0.68 12.30
N SER A 9 1.10 0.29 13.28
CA SER A 9 2.07 1.19 13.91
C SER A 9 3.24 1.47 12.97
N SER A 10 3.77 2.69 12.96
CA SER A 10 4.95 3.00 12.15
C SER A 10 6.22 2.28 12.62
N ALA A 11 6.23 1.76 13.85
CA ALA A 11 7.35 0.98 14.37
C ALA A 11 7.41 -0.44 13.80
N GLU A 12 6.31 -0.91 13.19
CA GLU A 12 6.25 -2.23 12.55
C GLU A 12 6.99 -2.23 11.21
N THR A 13 7.25 -3.43 10.70
CA THR A 13 7.92 -3.63 9.42
C THR A 13 6.93 -3.72 8.26
N VAL A 14 7.45 -3.59 7.05
CA VAL A 14 6.71 -3.92 5.81
C VAL A 14 6.31 -5.40 5.79
N GLY A 15 7.03 -6.29 6.48
CA GLY A 15 6.65 -7.69 6.64
C GLY A 15 5.32 -7.83 7.39
N ASP A 16 5.20 -7.15 8.52
CA ASP A 16 3.98 -7.13 9.34
C ASP A 16 2.80 -6.54 8.56
N LEU A 17 3.04 -5.50 7.76
CA LEU A 17 2.04 -4.95 6.84
C LEU A 17 1.55 -5.99 5.80
N LYS A 18 2.44 -6.84 5.27
CA LYS A 18 2.03 -7.90 4.32
C LYS A 18 1.13 -8.93 4.99
N ASP A 19 1.40 -9.27 6.24
CA ASP A 19 0.57 -10.20 7.02
C ASP A 19 -0.82 -9.60 7.29
N LEU A 20 -0.90 -8.32 7.66
CA LEU A 20 -2.18 -7.61 7.83
C LEU A 20 -2.98 -7.54 6.53
N VAL A 21 -2.32 -7.18 5.42
CA VAL A 21 -2.96 -7.14 4.09
C VAL A 21 -3.53 -8.50 3.72
N LYS A 22 -2.79 -9.58 4.00
CA LYS A 22 -3.26 -10.94 3.76
C LYS A 22 -4.51 -11.26 4.60
N ALA A 23 -4.49 -10.91 5.88
CA ALA A 23 -5.60 -11.19 6.80
C ALA A 23 -6.87 -10.43 6.42
N GLU A 24 -6.76 -9.14 6.10
CA GLU A 24 -7.90 -8.28 5.76
C GLU A 24 -8.53 -8.65 4.40
N GLN A 25 -7.71 -9.18 3.49
CA GLN A 25 -8.15 -9.63 2.17
C GLN A 25 -8.36 -11.15 2.11
N SER A 26 -8.64 -11.79 3.23
CA SER A 26 -9.10 -13.19 3.25
C SER A 26 -10.54 -13.27 2.69
N PRO A 27 -10.89 -14.28 1.87
CA PRO A 27 -10.10 -15.46 1.50
C PRO A 27 -9.16 -15.24 0.30
N ASP A 28 -9.23 -14.07 -0.31
CA ASP A 28 -8.62 -13.69 -1.58
C ASP A 28 -7.08 -13.83 -1.61
N PHE A 29 -6.43 -13.72 -0.45
CA PHE A 29 -4.98 -13.89 -0.29
C PHE A 29 -4.56 -15.13 0.52
N ASP A 30 -5.49 -16.00 0.93
CA ASP A 30 -5.19 -17.14 1.81
C ASP A 30 -4.12 -18.08 1.23
N ALA A 31 -4.23 -18.35 -0.08
CA ALA A 31 -3.32 -19.22 -0.83
C ALA A 31 -1.95 -18.57 -1.14
N ILE A 32 -1.79 -17.27 -0.88
CA ILE A 32 -0.55 -16.53 -1.14
C ILE A 32 0.26 -16.46 0.16
N VAL A 33 1.52 -16.89 0.12
CA VAL A 33 2.44 -16.67 1.25
C VAL A 33 2.75 -15.18 1.31
N ALA A 34 2.65 -14.56 2.49
CA ALA A 34 2.79 -13.11 2.66
C ALA A 34 4.09 -12.56 2.06
N ASN A 35 5.21 -13.29 2.19
CA ASN A 35 6.49 -12.89 1.60
C ASN A 35 6.47 -12.74 0.06
N LYS A 36 5.53 -13.38 -0.65
CA LYS A 36 5.34 -13.27 -2.10
C LYS A 36 4.47 -12.08 -2.51
N ILE A 37 3.77 -11.45 -1.57
CA ILE A 37 3.04 -10.21 -1.81
C ILE A 37 4.05 -9.09 -2.07
N LYS A 38 3.87 -8.35 -3.15
CA LYS A 38 4.66 -7.15 -3.44
C LYS A 38 3.85 -5.93 -3.03
N LEU A 39 4.47 -5.07 -2.22
CA LEU A 39 3.93 -3.79 -1.83
C LEU A 39 4.74 -2.70 -2.52
N TRP A 40 4.04 -1.70 -3.05
CA TRP A 40 4.67 -0.57 -3.72
C TRP A 40 4.21 0.74 -3.12
N LYS A 41 5.16 1.64 -2.90
CA LYS A 41 4.86 3.02 -2.54
C LYS A 41 4.37 3.77 -3.78
N VAL A 42 3.27 4.50 -3.63
CA VAL A 42 2.66 5.31 -4.68
C VAL A 42 2.34 6.69 -4.14
N SER A 43 2.59 7.72 -4.94
CA SER A 43 2.12 9.07 -4.66
C SER A 43 0.77 9.24 -5.36
N ILE A 44 -0.32 9.10 -4.59
CA ILE A 44 -1.69 9.28 -5.11
C ILE A 44 -2.22 10.60 -4.56
N PRO A 45 -2.59 11.56 -5.41
CA PRO A 45 -3.34 12.72 -4.94
C PRO A 45 -4.73 12.26 -4.45
N ASP A 46 -5.12 12.69 -3.25
CA ASP A 46 -6.42 12.40 -2.60
C ASP A 46 -7.59 13.17 -3.27
N ASP A 47 -7.55 13.39 -4.58
CA ASP A 47 -8.59 14.15 -5.32
C ASP A 47 -9.88 13.34 -5.57
N GLY A 48 -9.97 12.15 -4.97
CA GLY A 48 -11.19 11.35 -4.86
C GLY A 48 -11.75 10.78 -6.16
N ASN A 49 -11.17 11.08 -7.33
CA ASN A 49 -11.80 10.76 -8.62
C ASN A 49 -10.87 10.15 -9.67
N VAL A 50 -9.55 10.05 -9.46
CA VAL A 50 -8.70 9.30 -10.40
C VAL A 50 -8.71 7.80 -10.12
N PRO A 51 -9.08 6.95 -11.10
CA PRO A 51 -8.76 5.54 -11.06
C PRO A 51 -7.25 5.37 -10.86
N ILE A 52 -6.86 4.59 -9.86
CA ILE A 52 -5.45 4.27 -9.53
C ILE A 52 -4.90 3.39 -10.67
N LEU A 53 -4.54 4.02 -11.79
CA LEU A 53 -3.88 3.35 -12.91
C LEU A 53 -2.38 3.44 -12.68
N ARG A 54 -1.73 2.28 -12.61
CA ARG A 54 -0.28 2.15 -12.44
C ARG A 54 0.51 2.96 -13.49
N ASP A 55 -0.07 3.16 -14.67
CA ASP A 55 0.58 3.88 -15.77
C ASP A 55 0.60 5.40 -15.60
N ASN A 56 -0.23 5.95 -14.70
CA ASN A 56 -0.33 7.39 -14.43
C ASN A 56 0.28 7.82 -13.09
N GLN A 57 0.72 6.86 -12.25
CA GLN A 57 1.31 7.15 -10.94
C GLN A 57 2.80 6.84 -10.94
N SER A 58 3.59 7.75 -10.36
CA SER A 58 4.98 7.46 -10.04
C SER A 58 5.03 6.39 -8.96
N VAL A 59 5.05 5.12 -9.37
CA VAL A 59 5.39 4.00 -8.49
C VAL A 59 6.86 4.18 -8.13
N GLU A 60 7.13 4.69 -6.93
CA GLU A 60 8.49 5.08 -6.54
C GLU A 60 9.37 3.84 -6.36
N ASN A 61 8.98 2.93 -5.46
CA ASN A 61 9.81 1.80 -5.07
C ASN A 61 9.00 0.60 -4.55
N GLN A 62 9.50 -0.61 -4.81
CA GLN A 62 9.03 -1.82 -4.13
C GLN A 62 9.51 -1.81 -2.67
N LEU A 63 8.59 -2.03 -1.73
CA LEU A 63 8.89 -2.05 -0.31
C LEU A 63 9.55 -3.38 0.10
N ARG A 64 10.64 -3.28 0.87
CA ARG A 64 11.39 -4.44 1.40
C ARG A 64 10.77 -4.87 2.72
N ALA A 65 10.55 -6.18 2.90
CA ALA A 65 9.90 -6.72 4.10
C ALA A 65 10.60 -6.36 5.42
N THR A 66 11.92 -6.18 5.39
CA THR A 66 12.72 -5.83 6.57
C THR A 66 12.77 -4.35 6.88
N SER A 67 12.18 -3.49 6.03
CA SER A 67 12.17 -2.06 6.26
C SER A 67 11.10 -1.71 7.29
N GLU A 68 11.46 -0.85 8.25
CA GLU A 68 10.51 -0.23 9.16
C GLU A 68 9.63 0.77 8.42
N LEU A 69 8.34 0.79 8.72
CA LEU A 69 7.37 1.69 8.07
C LEU A 69 7.70 3.16 8.33
N PHE A 70 8.19 3.49 9.53
CA PHE A 70 8.59 4.84 9.89
C PHE A 70 9.67 5.39 8.96
N GLU A 71 10.70 4.60 8.63
CA GLU A 71 11.77 5.05 7.75
C GLU A 71 11.33 5.11 6.28
N VAL A 72 10.47 4.18 5.85
CA VAL A 72 9.90 4.18 4.48
C VAL A 72 9.02 5.42 4.24
N PHE A 73 8.24 5.81 5.24
CA PHE A 73 7.24 6.88 5.14
C PHE A 73 7.59 8.12 5.96
N LYS A 74 8.88 8.30 6.26
CA LYS A 74 9.36 9.35 7.17
C LYS A 74 8.94 10.76 6.74
N ASN A 75 8.99 11.02 5.44
CA ASN A 75 8.65 12.33 4.89
C ASN A 75 7.14 12.56 4.96
N GLU A 76 6.33 11.58 4.57
CA GLU A 76 4.87 11.64 4.62
C GLU A 76 4.39 11.81 6.05
N LEU A 77 4.95 11.05 7.00
CA LEU A 77 4.63 11.17 8.42
C LEU A 77 5.03 12.53 8.99
N LYS A 78 6.13 13.12 8.51
CA LYS A 78 6.57 14.46 8.92
C LYS A 78 5.64 15.53 8.35
N GLU A 79 5.32 15.44 7.07
CA GLU A 79 4.39 16.36 6.39
C GLU A 79 3.00 16.30 7.04
N MET A 80 2.46 15.12 7.31
CA MET A 80 1.20 14.95 8.05
C MET A 80 1.24 15.62 9.42
N LYS A 81 2.33 15.45 10.18
CA LYS A 81 2.52 16.10 11.50
C LYS A 81 2.60 17.63 11.40
N GLU A 82 3.30 18.15 10.39
CA GLU A 82 3.47 19.60 10.17
C GLU A 82 2.18 20.27 9.67
N MET A 83 1.36 19.51 8.93
CA MET A 83 0.10 20.02 8.43
C MET A 83 -1.04 19.85 9.45
N LYS A 84 -0.97 18.88 10.38
CA LYS A 84 -1.97 18.60 11.42
C LYS A 84 -2.54 19.87 12.05
N GLY A 85 -3.83 20.12 11.83
CA GLY A 85 -4.54 21.31 12.28
C GLY A 85 -4.96 22.30 11.18
N LYS A 86 -4.61 22.04 9.91
CA LYS A 86 -5.18 22.76 8.75
C LYS A 86 -6.41 22.02 8.22
N ALA A 87 -7.51 22.73 8.00
CA ALA A 87 -8.81 22.16 7.62
C ALA A 87 -8.82 21.49 6.22
N ASP A 88 -7.85 21.79 5.36
CA ASP A 88 -7.81 21.37 3.94
C ASP A 88 -6.89 20.17 3.67
N LEU A 89 -6.57 19.37 4.68
CA LEU A 89 -5.64 18.26 4.50
C LEU A 89 -6.29 17.03 3.86
N PRO A 90 -5.62 16.42 2.86
CA PRO A 90 -5.78 15.01 2.57
C PRO A 90 -5.72 14.22 3.88
N LYS A 91 -6.65 13.29 4.07
CA LYS A 91 -6.75 12.50 5.30
C LYS A 91 -5.39 11.87 5.63
N ASP A 92 -5.05 11.76 6.91
CA ASP A 92 -3.82 11.16 7.47
C ASP A 92 -3.62 9.70 7.00
N THR A 93 -3.31 9.54 5.71
CA THR A 93 -3.45 8.28 4.99
C THR A 93 -2.36 8.16 3.96
N ILE A 94 -1.74 6.98 3.93
CA ILE A 94 -0.72 6.63 2.94
C ILE A 94 -1.31 5.54 2.07
N HIS A 95 -1.26 5.73 0.76
CA HIS A 95 -1.71 4.75 -0.21
C HIS A 95 -0.57 3.81 -0.62
N ILE A 96 -0.85 2.51 -0.60
CA ILE A 96 0.09 1.47 -1.03
C ILE A 96 -0.57 0.56 -2.06
N LEU A 97 0.16 0.24 -3.13
CA LEU A 97 -0.26 -0.73 -4.13
C LEU A 97 0.07 -2.15 -3.67
N VAL A 98 -0.92 -3.03 -3.66
CA VAL A 98 -0.72 -4.47 -3.41
C VAL A 98 -0.74 -5.23 -4.73
N GLU A 99 0.32 -5.99 -5.03
CA GLU A 99 0.41 -6.83 -6.22
C GLU A 99 0.57 -8.31 -5.84
N ARG A 100 -0.27 -9.16 -6.44
CA ARG A 100 -0.19 -10.62 -6.32
C ARG A 100 0.99 -11.17 -7.15
N PRO A 101 1.69 -12.22 -6.67
CA PRO A 101 2.66 -12.91 -7.51
C PRO A 101 1.94 -13.57 -8.71
N PRO A 102 2.60 -13.68 -9.88
CA PRO A 102 2.01 -14.35 -11.02
C PRO A 102 1.73 -15.83 -10.69
N PRO A 103 0.60 -16.41 -11.16
CA PRO A 103 0.33 -17.83 -11.01
C PRO A 103 1.42 -18.64 -11.73
N GLY A 104 1.89 -19.72 -11.09
CA GLY A 104 3.16 -20.40 -11.39
C GLY A 104 3.36 -20.99 -12.79
N ASN A 105 2.42 -20.81 -13.73
CA ASN A 105 2.43 -21.45 -15.05
C ASN A 105 2.21 -20.49 -16.24
N ALA A 106 2.39 -19.17 -16.10
CA ALA A 106 2.22 -18.24 -17.21
C ALA A 106 3.55 -17.58 -17.65
N HIS A 107 4.21 -18.18 -18.64
CA HIS A 107 5.10 -17.45 -19.56
C HIS A 107 4.24 -16.65 -20.54
N THR A 108 3.63 -15.57 -20.09
CA THR A 108 2.95 -14.66 -21.01
C THR A 108 2.94 -13.25 -20.42
N ARG A 109 3.46 -12.31 -21.21
CA ARG A 109 3.34 -10.86 -21.04
C ARG A 109 1.86 -10.46 -21.13
N ALA A 110 1.08 -10.79 -20.12
CA ALA A 110 -0.28 -10.31 -19.95
C ALA A 110 -0.37 -9.67 -18.57
N PHE A 111 -0.20 -8.34 -18.52
CA PHE A 111 -0.49 -7.50 -17.36
C PHE A 111 -2.01 -7.38 -17.13
N HIS A 112 -2.76 -8.45 -17.39
CA HIS A 112 -4.21 -8.48 -17.27
C HIS A 112 -4.57 -9.00 -15.87
N SER A 113 -5.18 -8.09 -15.09
CA SER A 113 -5.88 -8.32 -13.83
C SER A 113 -5.07 -8.87 -12.64
N ASN A 114 -3.92 -8.27 -12.33
CA ASN A 114 -3.48 -8.27 -10.94
C ASN A 114 -4.43 -7.34 -10.17
N LEU A 115 -5.21 -7.89 -9.25
CA LEU A 115 -6.11 -7.12 -8.40
C LEU A 115 -5.28 -6.14 -7.57
N ILE A 116 -5.26 -4.89 -8.01
CA ILE A 116 -4.63 -3.78 -7.33
C ILE A 116 -5.56 -3.36 -6.20
N HIS A 117 -5.15 -3.64 -4.98
CA HIS A 117 -5.76 -3.01 -3.83
C HIS A 117 -4.92 -1.82 -3.40
N SER A 118 -5.59 -0.73 -3.06
CA SER A 118 -4.98 0.35 -2.30
C SER A 118 -5.19 0.09 -0.82
N VAL A 119 -4.10 0.06 -0.06
CA VAL A 119 -4.15 0.03 1.39
C VAL A 119 -3.98 1.45 1.89
N THR A 120 -4.86 1.86 2.78
CA THR A 120 -4.74 3.13 3.50
C THR A 120 -4.16 2.83 4.88
N ILE A 121 -2.92 3.27 5.14
CA ILE A 121 -2.36 3.20 6.50
C ILE A 121 -2.96 4.34 7.32
N VAL A 122 -3.69 3.99 8.38
CA VAL A 122 -4.12 4.94 9.41
C VAL A 122 -3.09 4.90 10.53
N HIS A 123 -2.51 6.04 10.88
CA HIS A 123 -1.50 6.12 11.94
C HIS A 123 -2.16 6.45 13.29
N ASN A 124 -1.85 5.68 14.33
CA ASN A 124 -2.26 6.00 15.70
C ASN A 124 -1.16 6.86 16.33
N LEU A 125 -1.39 8.17 16.45
CA LEU A 125 -0.47 9.14 17.05
C LEU A 125 -0.55 9.15 18.58
#